data_AF-A0A380KXH2-F1
#
_entry.id   AF-A0A380KXH2-F1
#
_cell.length_a   1.000
_cell.length_b   1.000
_cell.length_c   1.000
_cell.angle_alpha   90.00
_cell.angle_beta   90.00
_cell.angle_gamma   90.00
#
_symmetry.space_group_name_H-M   'P 1'
#
loop_
_entity.id
_entity.type
_entity.pdbx_description
1 polymer ?
#
loop_
_entity_poly.entity_id
_entity_poly.type
_entity_poly.pdbx_seq_one_letter_code
_entity_poly.pdbx_strand_id
1 'polypeptide(L)'
;MHIHYNTNQTTLPLEISSFLPQDHLVFTIEKVVNTLEDCHFHAFYHAFGRPSYHPKMLVSTLLFAYSQGIFSGRKIEKMMIENLAMQYLTGQLVVSYRTINRFRVAEGMEELIRDLFIDLNLRLKMEELVTLDCLFIDGTKIEANANKYSFVWKKATEKFSAKLQEQIQVYFQEEITPLIHQAIELDTQEPISSEQLLAFAQVLEEELEKLNQDMEETPVKGKDERKTQRRKLKKVLRKVKEDFSIRAKKYESYQETFDGRNSFSKTDSDATFMRMKEDHMKNGQLKAAYNLQIATENQFVLHYDVFSNPTDTKTLLPLLETYPHDVKTVVADAGYGSEENLLRLDEKEVKHLIKYAMFDKEQKRGYKQSARNLVNWHYDDKEDSYTHPDGWCYRFHHIKHQKTQTGFQQEIKVYYADQPESAPQKGLYMNERYQHLKTKECQALLSPQGRQIFAQRKIDVEPVFGQIKACLGYKRCNLRGKRQVRIDMGLVLMANNLLKYNKRTTQN
;
A
#
# COMPACT_ATOMS: atom_id res chain seq x y z
N MET A 1 56.09 -19.93 11.14
CA MET A 1 55.40 -20.29 12.39
C MET A 1 53.92 -20.38 12.07
N HIS A 2 53.30 -21.53 12.26
CA HIS A 2 51.84 -21.66 12.18
C HIS A 2 51.27 -21.72 13.59
N ILE A 3 50.13 -21.07 13.81
CA ILE A 3 49.36 -21.23 15.03
C ILE A 3 48.89 -22.69 15.06
N HIS A 4 49.20 -23.41 16.14
CA HIS A 4 48.81 -24.80 16.29
C HIS A 4 47.27 -24.88 16.39
N TYR A 5 46.62 -25.42 15.37
CA TYR A 5 45.17 -25.54 15.31
C TYR A 5 44.72 -26.83 15.99
N ASN A 6 44.02 -26.73 17.12
CA ASN A 6 43.46 -27.86 17.84
C ASN A 6 42.04 -27.50 18.29
N THR A 7 41.04 -28.23 17.80
CA THR A 7 39.62 -28.04 18.17
C THR A 7 39.24 -28.74 19.47
N ASN A 8 40.11 -29.59 20.02
CA ASN A 8 39.85 -30.43 21.20
C ASN A 8 40.54 -29.89 22.46
N GLN A 9 40.66 -28.57 22.58
CA GLN A 9 41.25 -27.94 23.76
C GLN A 9 40.14 -27.59 24.78
N THR A 10 40.31 -28.06 26.02
CA THR A 10 39.37 -27.75 27.11
C THR A 10 39.49 -26.28 27.49
N THR A 11 38.39 -25.53 27.38
CA THR A 11 38.30 -24.11 27.77
C THR A 11 37.27 -23.93 28.88
N LEU A 12 37.53 -22.99 29.80
CA LEU A 12 36.53 -22.60 30.80
C LEU A 12 35.37 -21.85 30.13
N PRO A 13 34.11 -22.07 30.55
CA PRO A 13 32.99 -21.30 30.05
C PRO A 13 33.10 -19.86 30.59
N LEU A 14 33.40 -18.92 29.71
CA LEU A 14 33.37 -17.48 30.00
C LEU A 14 31.97 -16.91 29.73
N GLU A 15 31.64 -15.80 30.37
CA GLU A 15 30.39 -15.09 30.11
C GLU A 15 30.31 -14.62 28.65
N ILE A 16 29.16 -14.80 28.00
CA ILE A 16 28.96 -14.47 26.59
C ILE A 16 29.24 -12.98 26.31
N SER A 17 28.87 -12.11 27.25
CA SER A 17 29.13 -10.66 27.22
C SER A 17 30.61 -10.33 26.98
N SER A 18 31.52 -11.15 27.52
CA SER A 18 32.98 -10.93 27.41
C SER A 18 33.53 -11.20 26.01
N PHE A 19 32.81 -11.94 25.17
CA PHE A 19 33.21 -12.21 23.78
C PHE A 19 32.73 -11.14 22.80
N LEU A 20 31.82 -10.25 23.23
CA LEU A 20 31.21 -9.25 22.37
C LEU A 20 31.90 -7.89 22.57
N PRO A 21 32.23 -7.16 21.49
CA PRO A 21 32.71 -5.79 21.60
C PRO A 21 31.72 -4.91 22.37
N GLN A 22 32.21 -3.95 23.16
CA GLN A 22 31.34 -3.07 23.97
C GLN A 22 30.36 -2.23 23.12
N ASP A 23 30.72 -1.96 21.86
CA ASP A 23 29.92 -1.24 20.87
C ASP A 23 29.01 -2.15 20.03
N HIS A 24 28.91 -3.43 20.40
CA HIS A 24 28.10 -4.39 19.66
C HIS A 24 26.61 -4.02 19.76
N LEU A 25 25.92 -4.04 18.61
CA LEU A 25 24.51 -3.66 18.44
C LEU A 25 23.55 -4.32 19.45
N VAL A 26 23.90 -5.51 19.91
CA VAL A 26 23.11 -6.30 20.86
C VAL A 26 22.78 -5.51 22.13
N PHE A 27 23.75 -4.76 22.65
CA PHE A 27 23.59 -3.98 23.88
C PHE A 27 22.69 -2.78 23.66
N THR A 28 22.75 -2.18 22.47
CA THR A 28 21.84 -1.10 22.07
C THR A 28 20.40 -1.59 21.94
N ILE A 29 20.18 -2.76 21.33
CA ILE A 29 18.84 -3.36 21.24
C ILE A 29 18.31 -3.69 22.63
N GLU A 30 19.11 -4.35 23.47
CA GLU A 30 18.75 -4.68 24.85
C GLU A 30 18.37 -3.41 25.63
N LYS A 31 19.21 -2.36 25.57
CA LYS A 31 18.96 -1.09 26.25
C LYS A 31 17.65 -0.45 25.78
N VAL A 32 17.42 -0.36 24.47
CA VAL A 32 16.20 0.28 23.93
C VAL A 32 14.95 -0.51 24.32
N VAL A 33 14.94 -1.83 24.14
CA VAL A 33 13.77 -2.67 24.45
C VAL A 33 13.49 -2.73 25.95
N ASN A 34 14.53 -2.76 26.80
CA ASN A 34 14.34 -2.76 28.26
C ASN A 34 13.90 -1.41 28.82
N THR A 35 14.12 -0.31 28.09
CA THR A 35 13.60 1.02 28.49
C THR A 35 12.08 1.10 28.33
N LEU A 36 11.47 0.26 27.47
CA LEU A 36 10.03 0.24 27.27
C LEU A 36 9.31 -0.18 28.56
N GLU A 37 8.24 0.56 28.88
CA GLU A 37 7.33 0.20 29.95
C GLU A 37 6.69 -1.17 29.72
N ASP A 38 6.48 -1.92 30.80
CA ASP A 38 5.89 -3.25 30.71
C ASP A 38 4.44 -3.22 30.21
N CYS A 39 3.74 -2.08 30.39
CA CYS A 39 2.37 -1.84 29.95
C CYS A 39 2.17 -2.15 28.45
N HIS A 40 3.15 -1.79 27.61
CA HIS A 40 3.14 -2.04 26.15
C HIS A 40 3.12 -3.53 25.79
N PHE A 41 3.45 -4.42 26.73
CA PHE A 41 3.52 -5.86 26.49
C PHE A 41 2.34 -6.64 27.08
N HIS A 42 1.38 -6.00 27.76
CA HIS A 42 0.25 -6.67 28.40
C HIS A 42 -0.57 -7.53 27.44
N ALA A 43 -0.73 -7.08 26.19
CA ALA A 43 -1.48 -7.80 25.15
C ALA A 43 -0.90 -9.19 24.80
N PHE A 44 0.37 -9.45 25.10
CA PHE A 44 1.04 -10.72 24.79
C PHE A 44 1.05 -11.71 25.96
N TYR A 45 0.58 -11.28 27.14
CA TYR A 45 0.46 -12.15 28.30
C TYR A 45 -0.91 -12.82 28.33
N HIS A 46 -0.94 -14.10 28.68
CA HIS A 46 -2.17 -14.87 28.83
C HIS A 46 -2.29 -15.35 30.27
N ALA A 47 -3.50 -15.24 30.84
CA ALA A 47 -3.78 -15.64 32.22
C ALA A 47 -3.77 -17.16 32.42
N PHE A 48 -3.98 -17.94 31.35
CA PHE A 48 -4.12 -19.39 31.40
C PHE A 48 -3.25 -20.09 30.35
N GLY A 49 -2.81 -21.31 30.65
CA GLY A 49 -2.03 -22.15 29.75
C GLY A 49 -0.55 -22.23 30.09
N ARG A 50 0.27 -22.71 29.15
CA ARG A 50 1.72 -22.77 29.32
C ARG A 50 2.30 -21.34 29.38
N PRO A 51 3.24 -21.04 30.29
CA PRO A 51 3.89 -19.74 30.35
C PRO A 51 4.43 -19.31 28.99
N SER A 52 4.05 -18.11 28.56
CA SER A 52 4.57 -17.49 27.33
C SER A 52 6.04 -17.12 27.50
N TYR A 53 6.79 -17.15 26.39
CA TYR A 53 8.12 -16.52 26.38
C TYR A 53 7.99 -15.01 26.60
N HIS A 54 8.99 -14.41 27.24
CA HIS A 54 8.97 -12.98 27.53
C HIS A 54 8.92 -12.15 26.23
N PRO A 55 7.91 -11.27 26.03
CA PRO A 55 7.75 -10.48 24.81
C PRO A 55 8.98 -9.62 24.47
N LYS A 56 9.62 -8.98 25.47
CA LYS A 56 10.88 -8.24 25.28
C LYS A 56 11.99 -9.07 24.61
N MET A 57 12.13 -10.34 24.99
CA MET A 57 13.11 -11.25 24.39
C MET A 57 12.77 -11.57 22.93
N LEU A 58 11.49 -11.81 22.63
CA LEU A 58 11.04 -12.07 21.26
C LEU A 58 11.19 -10.85 20.34
N VAL A 59 10.89 -9.65 20.83
CA VAL A 59 11.09 -8.41 20.07
C VAL A 59 12.58 -8.15 19.84
N SER A 60 13.40 -8.27 20.88
CA SER A 60 14.86 -8.10 20.77
C SER A 60 15.46 -9.07 19.75
N THR A 61 14.99 -10.32 19.77
CA THR A 61 15.35 -11.34 18.77
C THR A 61 15.00 -10.89 17.35
N LEU A 62 13.76 -10.41 17.12
CA LEU A 62 13.32 -9.98 15.80
C LEU A 62 14.14 -8.79 15.30
N LEU A 63 14.33 -7.77 16.15
CA LEU A 63 15.11 -6.58 15.82
C LEU A 63 16.56 -6.94 15.49
N PHE A 64 17.20 -7.80 16.29
CA PHE A 64 18.57 -8.24 16.04
C PHE A 64 18.66 -9.05 14.75
N ALA A 65 17.76 -10.00 14.52
CA ALA A 65 17.73 -10.77 13.28
C ALA A 65 17.56 -9.90 12.03
N TYR A 66 16.67 -8.91 12.09
CA TYR A 66 16.34 -8.06 10.94
C TYR A 66 17.50 -7.10 10.65
N SER A 67 18.22 -6.67 11.68
CA SER A 67 19.46 -5.90 11.56
C SER A 67 20.56 -6.63 10.79
N GLN A 68 20.53 -7.98 10.81
CA GLN A 68 21.46 -8.84 10.10
C GLN A 68 20.91 -9.32 8.73
N GLY A 69 19.75 -8.80 8.29
CA GLY A 69 19.11 -9.22 7.04
C GLY A 69 18.47 -10.61 7.10
N ILE A 70 18.17 -11.12 8.31
CA ILE A 70 17.59 -12.45 8.53
C ILE A 70 16.10 -12.33 8.89
N PHE A 71 15.22 -12.52 7.89
CA PHE A 71 13.77 -12.38 8.06
C PHE A 71 12.99 -13.70 8.16
N SER A 72 13.65 -14.83 7.85
CA SER A 72 13.02 -16.15 7.87
C SER A 72 13.02 -16.73 9.27
N GLY A 73 11.84 -17.06 9.83
CA GLY A 73 11.74 -17.63 11.17
C GLY A 73 12.63 -18.86 11.42
N ARG A 74 12.83 -19.73 10.42
CA ARG A 74 13.75 -20.89 10.53
C ARG A 74 15.22 -20.47 10.63
N LYS A 75 15.61 -19.41 9.91
CA LYS A 75 16.96 -18.85 10.03
C LYS A 75 17.15 -18.14 11.37
N ILE A 76 16.10 -17.51 11.90
CA ILE A 76 16.13 -16.89 13.23
C ILE A 76 16.31 -17.97 14.31
N GLU A 77 15.54 -19.06 14.25
CA GLU A 77 15.70 -20.21 15.13
C GLU A 77 17.13 -20.80 15.05
N LYS A 78 17.66 -20.99 13.84
CA LYS A 78 19.05 -21.41 13.64
C LYS A 78 20.05 -20.43 14.25
N MET A 79 19.81 -19.13 14.11
CA MET A 79 20.66 -18.08 14.68
C MET A 79 20.63 -18.08 16.21
N MET A 80 19.51 -18.43 16.86
CA MET A 80 19.48 -18.61 18.33
C MET A 80 20.41 -19.74 18.79
N ILE A 81 20.62 -20.76 17.96
CA ILE A 81 21.49 -21.90 18.28
C ILE A 81 22.96 -21.54 18.04
N GLU A 82 23.27 -20.85 16.95
CA GLU A 82 24.66 -20.72 16.46
C GLU A 82 25.33 -19.37 16.77
N ASN A 83 24.56 -18.30 17.01
CA ASN A 83 25.10 -16.95 17.14
C ASN A 83 25.21 -16.52 18.60
N LEU A 84 26.43 -16.18 19.05
CA LEU A 84 26.72 -15.77 20.42
C LEU A 84 25.93 -14.53 20.86
N ALA A 85 25.81 -13.51 20.00
CA ALA A 85 25.05 -12.31 20.35
C ALA A 85 23.55 -12.59 20.48
N MET A 86 23.00 -13.50 19.66
CA MET A 86 21.62 -13.94 19.83
C MET A 86 21.44 -14.75 21.12
N GLN A 87 22.37 -15.66 21.43
CA GLN A 87 22.35 -16.42 22.68
C GLN A 87 22.43 -15.51 23.92
N TYR A 88 23.19 -14.41 23.84
CA TYR A 88 23.20 -13.38 24.87
C TYR A 88 21.81 -12.77 25.07
N LEU A 89 21.15 -12.31 23.99
CA LEU A 89 19.80 -11.72 24.08
C LEU A 89 18.74 -12.69 24.60
N THR A 90 18.83 -13.95 24.21
CA THR A 90 17.80 -14.94 24.57
C THR A 90 18.11 -15.67 25.87
N GLY A 91 19.26 -15.42 26.51
CA GLY A 91 19.74 -16.22 27.64
C GLY A 91 19.86 -17.70 27.28
N GLN A 92 20.33 -17.99 26.06
CA GLN A 92 20.46 -19.34 25.48
C GLN A 92 19.13 -20.11 25.30
N LEU A 93 17.98 -19.46 25.47
CA LEU A 93 16.69 -20.05 25.12
C LEU A 93 16.54 -20.13 23.60
N VAL A 94 16.12 -21.29 23.12
CA VAL A 94 15.83 -21.53 21.69
C VAL A 94 14.33 -21.63 21.49
N VAL A 95 13.79 -20.66 20.77
CA VAL A 95 12.36 -20.57 20.45
C VAL A 95 12.11 -21.10 19.04
N SER A 96 11.12 -21.98 18.90
CA SER A 96 10.78 -22.55 17.59
C SER A 96 10.35 -21.48 16.57
N TYR A 97 10.64 -21.70 15.29
CA TYR A 97 10.20 -20.79 14.23
C TYR A 97 8.68 -20.54 14.21
N ARG A 98 7.88 -21.50 14.70
CA ARG A 98 6.42 -21.37 14.76
C ARG A 98 6.00 -20.31 15.77
N THR A 99 6.63 -20.30 16.94
CA THR A 99 6.36 -19.31 17.99
C THR A 99 6.82 -17.92 17.54
N ILE A 100 8.01 -17.82 16.95
CA ILE A 100 8.53 -16.54 16.40
C ILE A 100 7.56 -15.97 15.35
N ASN A 101 7.11 -16.80 14.41
CA ASN A 101 6.19 -16.36 13.36
C ASN A 101 4.81 -15.98 13.91
N ARG A 102 4.31 -16.68 14.93
CA ARG A 102 3.04 -16.34 15.60
C ARG A 102 3.15 -15.01 16.34
N PHE A 103 4.24 -14.80 17.07
CA PHE A 103 4.49 -13.55 17.78
C PHE A 103 4.56 -12.36 16.82
N ARG A 104 5.24 -12.52 15.69
CA ARG A 104 5.34 -11.47 14.66
C ARG A 104 3.99 -11.01 14.09
N VAL A 105 2.95 -11.86 14.11
CA VAL A 105 1.61 -11.50 13.59
C VAL A 105 0.55 -11.39 14.69
N ALA A 106 0.97 -11.45 15.95
CA ALA A 106 0.08 -11.41 17.10
C ALA A 106 -0.72 -10.11 17.15
N GLU A 107 -1.87 -10.17 17.82
CA GLU A 107 -2.64 -8.97 18.18
C GLU A 107 -1.80 -8.10 19.14
N GLY A 108 -1.89 -6.77 19.02
CA GLY A 108 -1.04 -5.82 19.76
C GLY A 108 0.34 -5.52 19.14
N MET A 109 0.84 -6.30 18.18
CA MET A 109 2.17 -6.05 17.58
C MET A 109 2.27 -4.72 16.81
N GLU A 110 1.16 -4.26 16.23
CA GLU A 110 1.11 -2.97 15.52
C GLU A 110 1.23 -1.78 16.48
N GLU A 111 0.56 -1.86 17.63
CA GLU A 111 0.65 -0.87 18.71
C GLU A 111 2.05 -0.86 19.30
N LEU A 112 2.60 -2.04 19.62
CA LEU A 112 3.96 -2.16 20.14
C LEU A 112 5.01 -1.53 19.21
N ILE A 113 4.89 -1.72 17.89
CA ILE A 113 5.80 -1.08 16.94
C ILE A 113 5.60 0.43 16.92
N ARG A 114 4.36 0.91 16.92
CA ARG A 114 4.07 2.35 16.99
C ARG A 114 4.71 2.96 18.24
N ASP A 115 4.53 2.33 19.39
CA ASP A 115 5.03 2.82 20.67
C ASP A 115 6.57 2.77 20.70
N LEU A 116 7.20 1.74 20.11
CA LEU A 116 8.65 1.68 19.85
C LEU A 116 9.16 2.87 19.02
N PHE A 117 8.44 3.26 17.97
CA PHE A 117 8.81 4.44 17.16
C PHE A 117 8.65 5.73 17.96
N ILE A 118 7.58 5.88 18.74
CA ILE A 118 7.36 7.06 19.60
C ILE A 118 8.50 7.19 20.61
N ASP A 119 8.80 6.12 21.36
CA ASP A 119 9.84 6.15 22.39
C ASP A 119 11.24 6.39 21.79
N LEU A 120 11.53 5.78 20.64
CA LEU A 120 12.78 6.05 19.93
C LEU A 120 12.85 7.50 19.45
N ASN A 121 11.78 8.05 18.87
CA ASN A 121 11.75 9.44 18.39
C ASN A 121 11.98 10.43 19.54
N LEU A 122 11.35 10.21 20.69
CA LEU A 122 11.57 11.00 21.90
C LEU A 122 13.03 10.94 22.33
N ARG A 123 13.63 9.75 22.34
CA ARG A 123 15.03 9.55 22.71
C ARG A 123 15.99 10.24 21.74
N LEU A 124 15.75 10.10 20.43
CA LEU A 124 16.54 10.77 19.40
C LEU A 124 16.47 12.29 19.53
N LYS A 125 15.31 12.84 19.92
CA LYS A 125 15.13 14.27 20.18
C LYS A 125 15.87 14.72 21.43
N MET A 126 15.80 13.95 22.52
CA MET A 126 16.53 14.24 23.77
C MET A 126 18.05 14.22 23.59
N GLU A 127 18.55 13.37 22.69
CA GLU A 127 19.96 13.27 22.34
C GLU A 127 20.38 14.22 21.18
N GLU A 128 19.49 15.13 20.78
CA GLU A 128 19.72 16.13 19.71
C GLU A 128 20.12 15.53 18.35
N LEU A 129 19.79 14.26 18.11
CA LEU A 129 20.05 13.59 16.84
C LEU A 129 19.01 13.97 15.77
N VAL A 130 17.82 14.39 16.19
CA VAL A 130 16.71 14.86 15.35
C VAL A 130 15.98 16.00 16.05
N THR A 131 15.32 16.87 15.28
CA THR A 131 14.51 17.98 15.84
C THR A 131 13.03 17.65 15.91
N LEU A 132 12.56 16.75 15.04
CA LEU A 132 11.16 16.45 14.71
C LEU A 132 10.41 17.60 14.01
N ASP A 133 11.11 18.65 13.58
CA ASP A 133 10.49 19.83 12.95
C ASP A 133 10.39 19.70 11.43
N CYS A 134 11.26 18.91 10.80
CA CYS A 134 11.34 18.76 9.34
C CYS A 134 11.27 17.29 8.92
N LEU A 135 10.21 16.93 8.21
CA LEU A 135 9.98 15.58 7.69
C LEU A 135 10.30 15.50 6.20
N PHE A 136 11.26 14.66 5.85
CA PHE A 136 11.55 14.28 4.47
C PHE A 136 10.73 13.04 4.10
N ILE A 137 9.82 13.17 3.15
CA ILE A 137 8.90 12.10 2.75
C ILE A 137 9.25 11.59 1.36
N ASP A 138 9.30 10.27 1.23
CA ASP A 138 9.42 9.60 -0.06
C ASP A 138 8.80 8.19 -0.01
N GLY A 139 8.50 7.68 -1.20
CA GLY A 139 7.85 6.42 -1.45
C GLY A 139 8.78 5.42 -2.11
N THR A 140 8.66 4.16 -1.75
CA THR A 140 9.28 3.07 -2.49
C THR A 140 8.39 1.87 -2.60
N LYS A 141 8.41 1.22 -3.76
CA LYS A 141 7.63 0.02 -4.00
C LYS A 141 8.40 -1.20 -3.52
N ILE A 142 7.73 -2.13 -2.83
CA ILE A 142 8.25 -3.42 -2.36
C ILE A 142 7.39 -4.55 -2.90
N GLU A 143 8.01 -5.60 -3.46
CA GLU A 143 7.28 -6.74 -4.01
C GLU A 143 6.51 -7.49 -2.90
N ALA A 144 5.24 -7.82 -3.15
CA ALA A 144 4.41 -8.55 -2.20
C ALA A 144 4.76 -10.06 -2.18
N ASN A 145 4.37 -10.75 -1.12
CA ASN A 145 4.42 -12.22 -1.07
C ASN A 145 3.27 -12.86 -1.85
N ALA A 146 3.16 -12.53 -3.14
CA ALA A 146 2.08 -12.97 -4.01
C ALA A 146 2.58 -13.85 -5.16
N ASN A 147 1.69 -14.66 -5.74
CA ASN A 147 1.98 -15.42 -6.95
C ASN A 147 2.02 -14.46 -8.16
N LYS A 148 3.10 -14.56 -8.95
CA LYS A 148 3.37 -13.73 -10.12
C LYS A 148 2.32 -13.80 -11.23
N TYR A 149 1.43 -14.79 -11.25
CA TYR A 149 0.40 -14.95 -12.30
C TYR A 149 -1.04 -14.80 -11.80
N SER A 150 -1.23 -14.29 -10.58
CA SER A 150 -2.52 -14.27 -9.89
C SER A 150 -3.30 -12.96 -10.07
N PHE A 151 -3.40 -12.48 -11.30
CA PHE A 151 -3.89 -11.13 -11.60
C PHE A 151 -5.42 -11.02 -11.62
N VAL A 152 -5.95 -9.95 -11.05
CA VAL A 152 -7.35 -9.52 -11.19
C VAL A 152 -7.38 -8.03 -11.52
N TRP A 153 -8.04 -7.67 -12.63
CA TRP A 153 -8.12 -6.29 -13.15
C TRP A 153 -9.57 -5.84 -13.15
N LYS A 154 -9.84 -4.64 -12.63
CA LYS A 154 -11.21 -4.10 -12.51
C LYS A 154 -11.96 -4.08 -13.83
N LYS A 155 -11.36 -3.51 -14.87
CA LYS A 155 -11.96 -3.46 -16.22
C LYS A 155 -12.26 -4.84 -16.81
N ALA A 156 -11.41 -5.83 -16.55
CA ALA A 156 -11.64 -7.19 -17.04
C ALA A 156 -12.80 -7.85 -16.26
N THR A 157 -12.80 -7.69 -14.93
CA THR A 157 -13.88 -8.17 -14.07
C THR A 157 -15.22 -7.56 -14.45
N GLU A 158 -15.29 -6.24 -14.65
CA GLU A 158 -16.50 -5.53 -15.11
C GLU A 158 -16.99 -6.07 -16.45
N LYS A 159 -16.11 -6.22 -17.43
CA LYS A 159 -16.44 -6.78 -18.75
C LYS A 159 -16.99 -8.20 -18.65
N PHE A 160 -16.35 -9.07 -17.86
CA PHE A 160 -16.78 -10.46 -17.72
C PHE A 160 -18.02 -10.62 -16.84
N SER A 161 -18.24 -9.71 -15.89
CA SER A 161 -19.46 -9.65 -15.09
C SER A 161 -20.64 -9.21 -15.97
N ALA A 162 -20.50 -8.14 -16.75
CA ALA A 162 -21.53 -7.69 -17.68
C ALA A 162 -21.91 -8.79 -18.70
N LYS A 163 -20.91 -9.45 -19.30
CA LYS A 163 -21.16 -10.58 -20.20
C LYS A 163 -21.85 -11.76 -19.50
N LEU A 164 -21.55 -12.01 -18.23
CA LEU A 164 -22.26 -13.04 -17.46
C LEU A 164 -23.71 -12.63 -17.21
N GLN A 165 -23.98 -11.37 -16.87
CA GLN A 165 -25.34 -10.86 -16.69
C GLN A 165 -26.18 -10.99 -17.97
N GLU A 166 -25.63 -10.62 -19.14
CA GLU A 166 -26.28 -10.84 -20.43
C GLU A 166 -26.59 -12.34 -20.67
N GLN A 167 -25.63 -13.22 -20.39
CA GLN A 167 -25.82 -14.67 -20.52
C GLN A 167 -26.88 -15.21 -19.57
N ILE A 168 -26.94 -14.70 -18.34
CA ILE A 168 -27.94 -15.05 -17.35
C ILE A 168 -29.31 -14.60 -17.86
N GLN A 169 -29.48 -13.35 -18.28
CA GLN A 169 -30.76 -12.82 -18.77
C GLN A 169 -31.31 -13.63 -19.96
N VAL A 170 -30.48 -13.92 -20.96
CA VAL A 170 -30.86 -14.77 -22.10
C VAL A 170 -31.24 -16.17 -21.63
N TYR A 171 -30.44 -16.78 -20.73
CA TYR A 171 -30.72 -18.12 -20.23
C TYR A 171 -32.00 -18.18 -19.38
N PHE A 172 -32.30 -17.11 -18.63
CA PHE A 172 -33.55 -17.00 -17.89
C PHE A 172 -34.76 -16.97 -18.83
N GLN A 173 -34.71 -16.12 -19.86
CA GLN A 173 -35.80 -16.00 -20.83
C GLN A 173 -36.02 -17.29 -21.65
N GLU A 174 -34.95 -17.92 -22.13
CA GLU A 174 -35.04 -19.07 -23.03
C GLU A 174 -35.34 -20.40 -22.32
N GLU A 175 -34.82 -20.60 -21.10
CA GLU A 175 -34.79 -21.92 -20.47
C GLU A 175 -35.50 -21.96 -19.10
N ILE A 176 -35.59 -20.84 -18.37
CA ILE A 176 -36.19 -20.79 -17.03
C ILE A 176 -37.66 -20.37 -17.10
N THR A 177 -37.99 -19.28 -17.79
CA THR A 177 -39.37 -18.78 -17.96
C THR A 177 -40.33 -19.83 -18.53
N PRO A 178 -39.96 -20.69 -19.50
CA PRO A 178 -40.86 -21.74 -19.99
C PRO A 178 -41.08 -22.89 -19.00
N LEU A 179 -40.23 -23.01 -17.97
CA LEU A 179 -40.27 -24.10 -16.98
C LEU A 179 -40.93 -23.67 -15.67
N ILE A 180 -40.90 -22.38 -15.34
CA ILE A 180 -41.52 -21.81 -14.13
C ILE A 180 -42.51 -20.74 -14.59
N HIS A 181 -43.81 -21.06 -14.54
CA HIS A 181 -44.90 -20.12 -14.86
C HIS A 181 -45.13 -19.05 -13.76
N GLN A 182 -44.47 -19.18 -12.60
CA GLN A 182 -44.49 -18.11 -11.59
C GLN A 182 -43.69 -16.93 -12.11
N ALA A 183 -44.43 -15.92 -12.56
CA ALA A 183 -43.96 -14.64 -13.07
C ALA A 183 -43.05 -13.96 -12.05
N ILE A 184 -41.74 -14.17 -12.19
CA ILE A 184 -40.75 -13.22 -11.72
C ILE A 184 -40.46 -12.37 -12.95
N GLU A 185 -41.19 -11.26 -13.09
CA GLU A 185 -40.80 -10.19 -14.02
C GLU A 185 -39.45 -9.69 -13.53
N LEU A 186 -38.39 -10.22 -14.13
CA LEU A 186 -37.04 -9.70 -13.93
C LEU A 186 -37.03 -8.27 -14.46
N ASP A 187 -36.79 -7.31 -13.57
CA ASP A 187 -36.52 -5.95 -14.02
C ASP A 187 -35.24 -5.98 -14.86
N THR A 188 -35.41 -5.80 -16.18
CA THR A 188 -34.31 -5.82 -17.15
C THR A 188 -33.22 -4.78 -16.86
N GLN A 189 -33.51 -3.80 -16.00
CA GLN A 189 -32.59 -2.72 -15.64
C GLN A 189 -31.67 -3.08 -14.46
N GLU A 190 -32.02 -4.07 -13.63
CA GLU A 190 -31.22 -4.44 -12.46
C GLU A 190 -30.33 -5.68 -12.71
N PRO A 191 -29.06 -5.68 -12.26
CA PRO A 191 -28.20 -6.84 -12.36
C PRO A 191 -28.66 -7.95 -11.41
N ILE A 192 -28.68 -9.19 -11.88
CA ILE A 192 -29.10 -10.34 -11.08
C ILE A 192 -28.00 -10.70 -10.08
N SER A 193 -28.30 -10.61 -8.79
CA SER A 193 -27.33 -10.91 -7.72
C SER A 193 -27.11 -12.41 -7.53
N SER A 194 -26.00 -12.80 -6.91
CA SER A 194 -25.75 -14.19 -6.55
C SER A 194 -26.78 -14.75 -5.58
N GLU A 195 -27.35 -13.90 -4.72
CA GLU A 195 -28.44 -14.26 -3.80
C GLU A 195 -29.74 -14.56 -4.55
N GLN A 196 -30.09 -13.75 -5.55
CA GLN A 196 -31.23 -14.01 -6.41
C GLN A 196 -31.04 -15.33 -7.18
N LEU A 197 -29.85 -15.60 -7.71
CA LEU A 197 -29.54 -16.89 -8.36
C LEU A 197 -29.70 -18.09 -7.43
N LEU A 198 -29.36 -17.94 -6.15
CA LEU A 198 -29.57 -18.98 -5.14
C LEU A 198 -31.06 -19.18 -4.84
N ALA A 199 -31.84 -18.11 -4.72
CA ALA A 199 -33.28 -18.19 -4.57
C ALA A 199 -33.94 -18.88 -5.79
N PHE A 200 -33.51 -18.54 -7.01
CA PHE A 200 -33.97 -19.23 -8.21
C PHE A 200 -33.60 -20.72 -8.22
N ALA A 201 -32.42 -21.07 -7.73
CA ALA A 201 -32.03 -22.47 -7.59
C ALA A 201 -32.92 -23.23 -6.59
N GLN A 202 -33.34 -22.58 -5.49
CA GLN A 202 -34.28 -23.17 -4.52
C GLN A 202 -35.66 -23.42 -5.15
N VAL A 203 -36.22 -22.44 -5.85
CA VAL A 203 -37.51 -22.61 -6.55
C VAL A 203 -37.44 -23.75 -7.58
N LEU A 204 -36.33 -23.85 -8.33
CA LEU A 204 -36.09 -24.95 -9.27
C LEU A 204 -35.96 -26.31 -8.56
N GLU A 205 -35.42 -26.36 -7.34
CA GLU A 205 -35.35 -27.57 -6.51
C GLU A 205 -36.74 -28.01 -6.04
N GLU A 206 -37.56 -27.07 -5.55
CA GLU A 206 -38.93 -27.35 -5.11
C GLU A 206 -39.81 -27.87 -6.27
N GLU A 207 -39.74 -27.23 -7.44
CA GLU A 207 -40.47 -27.70 -8.62
C GLU A 207 -40.00 -29.07 -9.11
N LEU A 208 -38.71 -29.36 -8.96
CA LEU A 208 -38.15 -30.67 -9.28
C LEU A 208 -38.60 -31.74 -8.27
N GLU A 209 -38.77 -31.40 -6.99
CA GLU A 209 -39.33 -32.29 -5.97
C GLU A 209 -40.80 -32.59 -6.23
N LYS A 210 -41.63 -31.56 -6.48
CA LYS A 210 -43.05 -31.75 -6.87
C LYS A 210 -43.17 -32.67 -8.08
N LEU A 211 -42.38 -32.42 -9.12
CA LEU A 211 -42.38 -33.25 -10.33
C LEU A 211 -41.93 -34.70 -10.05
N ASN A 212 -41.04 -34.94 -9.09
CA ASN A 212 -40.67 -36.30 -8.69
C ASN A 212 -41.82 -36.99 -7.93
N GLN A 213 -42.49 -36.28 -7.01
CA GLN A 213 -43.64 -36.80 -6.26
C GLN A 213 -44.79 -37.16 -7.21
N ASP A 214 -45.16 -36.26 -8.13
CA ASP A 214 -46.19 -36.51 -9.14
C ASP A 214 -45.90 -37.77 -9.98
N MET A 215 -44.63 -38.01 -10.31
CA MET A 215 -44.19 -39.19 -11.06
C MET A 215 -44.26 -40.49 -10.25
N GLU A 216 -44.04 -40.43 -8.93
CA GLU A 216 -44.17 -41.58 -8.03
C GLU A 216 -45.64 -41.91 -7.76
N GLU A 217 -46.49 -40.90 -7.60
CA GLU A 217 -47.93 -41.05 -7.36
C GLU A 217 -48.70 -41.50 -8.61
N THR A 218 -48.28 -41.07 -9.81
CA THR A 218 -48.95 -41.41 -11.08
C THR A 218 -48.00 -42.04 -12.11
N PRO A 219 -47.66 -43.33 -11.95
CA PRO A 219 -46.75 -44.02 -12.85
C PRO A 219 -47.38 -44.30 -14.22
N VAL A 220 -46.84 -43.68 -15.27
CA VAL A 220 -47.31 -43.86 -16.67
C VAL A 220 -46.47 -44.93 -17.38
N LYS A 221 -47.13 -45.91 -18.02
CA LYS A 221 -46.49 -46.89 -18.91
C LYS A 221 -46.33 -46.30 -20.32
N GLY A 222 -45.11 -45.91 -20.70
CA GLY A 222 -44.79 -45.41 -22.04
C GLY A 222 -43.87 -44.19 -22.06
N LYS A 223 -43.96 -43.38 -23.13
CA LYS A 223 -43.22 -42.13 -23.30
C LYS A 223 -43.83 -41.07 -22.37
N ASP A 224 -43.08 -40.68 -21.35
CA ASP A 224 -43.52 -39.73 -20.32
C ASP A 224 -42.86 -38.36 -20.56
N GLU A 225 -43.66 -37.34 -20.86
CA GLU A 225 -43.18 -35.98 -21.10
C GLU A 225 -42.57 -35.36 -19.83
N ARG A 226 -43.03 -35.79 -18.65
CA ARG A 226 -42.51 -35.36 -17.33
C ARG A 226 -41.06 -35.79 -17.12
N LYS A 227 -40.65 -36.95 -17.67
CA LYS A 227 -39.23 -37.37 -17.67
C LYS A 227 -38.35 -36.42 -18.48
N THR A 228 -38.90 -35.83 -19.55
CA THR A 228 -38.19 -34.85 -20.38
C THR A 228 -38.08 -33.51 -19.66
N GLN A 229 -39.16 -33.05 -19.03
CA GLN A 229 -39.18 -31.83 -18.21
C GLN A 229 -38.23 -31.95 -17.00
N ARG A 230 -38.21 -33.09 -16.31
CA ARG A 230 -37.26 -33.38 -15.21
C ARG A 230 -35.81 -33.28 -15.65
N ARG A 231 -35.47 -33.80 -16.82
CA ARG A 231 -34.10 -33.71 -17.38
C ARG A 231 -33.72 -32.26 -17.69
N LYS A 232 -34.65 -31.47 -18.23
CA LYS A 232 -34.45 -30.04 -18.49
C LYS A 232 -34.25 -29.26 -17.17
N LEU A 233 -35.14 -29.44 -16.19
CA LEU A 233 -35.03 -28.83 -14.86
C LEU A 233 -33.71 -29.16 -14.17
N LYS A 234 -33.29 -30.44 -14.18
CA LYS A 234 -31.97 -30.83 -13.63
C LYS A 234 -30.80 -30.12 -14.31
N LYS A 235 -30.85 -29.99 -15.65
CA LYS A 235 -29.80 -29.32 -16.42
C LYS A 235 -29.73 -27.82 -16.08
N VAL A 236 -30.90 -27.17 -16.00
CA VAL A 236 -31.03 -25.75 -15.66
C VAL A 236 -30.56 -25.49 -14.24
N LEU A 237 -31.07 -26.26 -13.26
CA LEU A 237 -30.67 -26.18 -11.86
C LEU A 237 -29.16 -26.32 -11.71
N ARG A 238 -28.56 -27.32 -12.36
CA ARG A 238 -27.12 -27.52 -12.33
C ARG A 238 -26.36 -26.31 -12.86
N LYS A 239 -26.82 -25.70 -13.96
CA LYS A 239 -26.16 -24.54 -14.55
C LYS A 239 -26.29 -23.28 -13.69
N VAL A 240 -27.47 -23.04 -13.11
CA VAL A 240 -27.69 -21.91 -12.19
C VAL A 240 -26.86 -22.08 -10.92
N LYS A 241 -26.91 -23.27 -10.31
CA LYS A 241 -26.25 -23.56 -9.02
C LYS A 241 -24.75 -23.76 -9.12
N GLU A 242 -24.25 -24.50 -10.11
CA GLU A 242 -22.82 -24.85 -10.21
C GLU A 242 -21.98 -23.90 -11.08
N ASP A 243 -22.59 -23.09 -11.96
CA ASP A 243 -21.85 -22.18 -12.85
C ASP A 243 -22.19 -20.71 -12.56
N PHE A 244 -23.44 -20.30 -12.78
CA PHE A 244 -23.82 -18.89 -12.70
C PHE A 244 -23.70 -18.31 -11.29
N SER A 245 -24.22 -19.00 -10.26
CA SER A 245 -24.13 -18.50 -8.89
C SER A 245 -22.67 -18.39 -8.40
N ILE A 246 -21.82 -19.38 -8.72
CA ILE A 246 -20.40 -19.39 -8.34
C ILE A 246 -19.65 -18.25 -9.01
N ARG A 247 -19.91 -18.01 -10.30
CA ARG A 247 -19.26 -16.93 -11.05
C ARG A 247 -19.77 -15.55 -10.63
N ALA A 248 -21.07 -15.39 -10.36
CA ALA A 248 -21.65 -14.15 -9.86
C ALA A 248 -21.04 -13.79 -8.50
N LYS A 249 -21.07 -14.72 -7.54
CA LYS A 249 -20.47 -14.53 -6.20
C LYS A 249 -18.98 -14.19 -6.27
N LYS A 250 -18.25 -14.81 -7.19
CA LYS A 250 -16.84 -14.51 -7.42
C LYS A 250 -16.63 -13.06 -7.90
N TYR A 251 -17.45 -12.57 -8.82
CA TYR A 251 -17.32 -11.20 -9.33
C TYR A 251 -17.78 -10.14 -8.32
N GLU A 252 -18.82 -10.43 -7.54
CA GLU A 252 -19.24 -9.60 -6.41
C GLU A 252 -18.12 -9.46 -5.38
N SER A 253 -17.55 -10.58 -4.93
CA SER A 253 -16.40 -10.57 -4.02
C SER A 253 -15.19 -9.82 -4.59
N TYR A 254 -14.93 -9.92 -5.89
CA TYR A 254 -13.86 -9.15 -6.53
C TYR A 254 -14.16 -7.66 -6.56
N GLN A 255 -15.43 -7.28 -6.76
CA GLN A 255 -15.85 -5.89 -6.78
C GLN A 255 -15.70 -5.23 -5.40
N GLU A 256 -16.08 -5.93 -4.35
CA GLU A 256 -15.83 -5.53 -2.96
C GLU A 256 -14.33 -5.40 -2.68
N THR A 257 -13.55 -6.39 -3.09
CA THR A 257 -12.09 -6.41 -2.86
C THR A 257 -11.37 -5.24 -3.54
N PHE A 258 -11.87 -4.74 -4.68
CA PHE A 258 -11.20 -3.62 -5.35
C PHE A 258 -11.11 -2.39 -4.44
N ASP A 259 -12.13 -2.07 -3.65
CA ASP A 259 -12.10 -0.92 -2.72
C ASP A 259 -11.52 0.36 -3.36
N GLY A 260 -12.06 0.74 -4.52
CA GLY A 260 -11.57 1.88 -5.31
C GLY A 260 -10.27 1.68 -6.10
N ARG A 261 -9.60 0.52 -5.95
CA ARG A 261 -8.38 0.15 -6.68
C ARG A 261 -8.69 -0.45 -8.06
N ASN A 262 -7.71 -0.38 -8.96
CA ASN A 262 -7.85 -0.91 -10.33
C ASN A 262 -7.44 -2.39 -10.45
N SER A 263 -6.74 -2.94 -9.46
CA SER A 263 -6.19 -4.29 -9.52
C SER A 263 -5.79 -4.84 -8.14
N PHE A 264 -5.81 -6.16 -7.98
CA PHE A 264 -5.29 -6.85 -6.80
C PHE A 264 -4.81 -8.28 -7.11
N SER A 265 -3.99 -8.88 -6.24
CA SER A 265 -3.56 -10.27 -6.37
C SER A 265 -4.51 -11.25 -5.69
N LYS A 266 -4.81 -12.40 -6.33
CA LYS A 266 -5.65 -13.44 -5.71
C LYS A 266 -5.03 -14.09 -4.47
N THR A 267 -3.70 -14.06 -4.34
CA THR A 267 -2.99 -14.67 -3.21
C THR A 267 -2.73 -13.70 -2.06
N ASP A 268 -2.74 -12.40 -2.36
CA ASP A 268 -2.60 -11.31 -1.39
C ASP A 268 -3.51 -10.17 -1.86
N SER A 269 -4.77 -10.17 -1.40
CA SER A 269 -5.84 -9.28 -1.86
C SER A 269 -5.56 -7.80 -1.59
N ASP A 270 -4.69 -7.51 -0.62
CA ASP A 270 -4.34 -6.15 -0.26
C ASP A 270 -3.20 -5.59 -1.13
N ALA A 271 -2.47 -6.46 -1.83
CA ALA A 271 -1.41 -6.05 -2.76
C ALA A 271 -1.99 -5.63 -4.12
N THR A 272 -1.44 -4.57 -4.70
CA THR A 272 -1.87 -4.02 -5.99
C THR A 272 -0.75 -4.11 -7.02
N PHE A 273 -1.11 -4.16 -8.30
CA PHE A 273 -0.09 -4.20 -9.36
C PHE A 273 0.57 -2.84 -9.52
N MET A 274 1.89 -2.83 -9.38
CA MET A 274 2.70 -1.65 -9.51
C MET A 274 3.87 -1.92 -10.47
N ARG A 275 4.26 -0.87 -11.20
CA ARG A 275 5.43 -0.92 -12.08
C ARG A 275 6.69 -0.81 -11.22
N MET A 276 7.43 -1.90 -11.12
CA MET A 276 8.69 -2.01 -10.37
C MET A 276 9.86 -1.69 -11.30
N LYS A 277 10.84 -0.92 -10.84
CA LYS A 277 12.08 -0.63 -11.58
C LYS A 277 13.16 -1.62 -11.15
N GLU A 278 13.26 -2.77 -11.82
CA GLU A 278 14.16 -3.86 -11.40
C GLU A 278 15.31 -4.16 -12.36
N ASP A 279 15.16 -3.86 -13.65
CA ASP A 279 16.19 -4.15 -14.65
C ASP A 279 17.28 -3.07 -14.68
N HIS A 280 18.52 -3.46 -14.95
CA HIS A 280 19.63 -2.57 -15.30
C HIS A 280 19.27 -1.66 -16.49
N MET A 281 18.39 -2.14 -17.38
CA MET A 281 17.81 -1.36 -18.49
C MET A 281 16.59 -0.50 -18.11
N LYS A 282 16.14 -0.49 -16.85
CA LYS A 282 14.93 0.19 -16.34
C LYS A 282 13.62 -0.23 -17.03
N ASN A 283 13.58 -1.36 -17.73
CA ASN A 283 12.34 -1.96 -18.21
C ASN A 283 11.54 -2.40 -17.00
N GLY A 284 10.56 -1.58 -16.60
CA GLY A 284 9.79 -1.91 -15.41
C GLY A 284 9.02 -3.24 -15.60
N GLN A 285 8.79 -3.99 -14.53
CA GLN A 285 7.88 -5.13 -14.56
C GLN A 285 6.65 -4.80 -13.72
N LEU A 286 5.45 -5.21 -14.18
CA LEU A 286 4.27 -5.15 -13.35
C LEU A 286 4.30 -6.33 -12.38
N LYS A 287 4.30 -6.04 -11.07
CA LYS A 287 4.26 -7.03 -10.01
C LYS A 287 3.29 -6.60 -8.92
N ALA A 288 2.74 -7.57 -8.20
CA ALA A 288 1.98 -7.28 -6.99
C ALA A 288 2.95 -6.71 -5.96
N ALA A 289 2.64 -5.54 -5.42
CA ALA A 289 3.52 -4.79 -4.56
C ALA A 289 2.71 -3.93 -3.59
N TYR A 290 3.42 -3.42 -2.59
CA TYR A 290 2.96 -2.35 -1.73
C TYR A 290 3.82 -1.11 -1.93
N ASN A 291 3.22 0.05 -1.74
CA ASN A 291 3.90 1.33 -1.72
C ASN A 291 4.24 1.67 -0.26
N LEU A 292 5.50 1.47 0.13
CA LEU A 292 6.01 1.87 1.43
C LEU A 292 6.33 3.36 1.42
N GLN A 293 5.78 4.08 2.38
CA GLN A 293 6.03 5.51 2.57
C GLN A 293 6.78 5.68 3.89
N ILE A 294 7.85 6.47 3.87
CA ILE A 294 8.61 6.79 5.08
C ILE A 294 8.73 8.30 5.24
N ALA A 295 8.71 8.75 6.48
CA ALA A 295 9.09 10.08 6.88
C ALA A 295 10.41 9.99 7.65
N THR A 296 11.42 10.74 7.22
CA THR A 296 12.76 10.68 7.80
C THR A 296 13.27 12.05 8.21
N GLU A 297 14.20 12.05 9.14
CA GLU A 297 15.04 13.19 9.50
C GLU A 297 16.43 12.68 9.88
N ASN A 298 17.47 13.31 9.36
CA ASN A 298 18.85 12.89 9.54
C ASN A 298 19.04 11.39 9.25
N GLN A 299 18.34 10.84 8.25
CA GLN A 299 18.26 9.43 7.83
C GLN A 299 17.80 8.46 8.94
N PHE A 300 17.14 8.95 9.99
CA PHE A 300 16.33 8.13 10.88
C PHE A 300 14.90 8.10 10.35
N VAL A 301 14.28 6.93 10.36
CA VAL A 301 12.86 6.79 10.02
C VAL A 301 12.05 7.17 11.23
N LEU A 302 11.30 8.26 11.16
CA LEU A 302 10.47 8.73 12.27
C LEU A 302 9.07 8.13 12.21
N HIS A 303 8.58 7.86 10.99
CA HIS A 303 7.26 7.29 10.76
C HIS A 303 7.18 6.58 9.42
N TYR A 304 6.22 5.68 9.29
CA TYR A 304 6.01 4.93 8.06
C TYR A 304 4.56 4.43 7.93
N ASP A 305 4.15 4.20 6.69
CA ASP A 305 2.92 3.46 6.40
C ASP A 305 3.01 2.73 5.04
N VAL A 306 2.09 1.79 4.83
CA VAL A 306 2.06 0.91 3.67
C VAL A 306 0.74 1.08 2.93
N PHE A 307 0.81 1.45 1.66
CA PHE A 307 -0.35 1.72 0.83
C PHE A 307 -0.46 0.75 -0.34
N SER A 308 -1.69 0.42 -0.71
CA SER A 308 -2.00 -0.33 -1.94
C SER A 308 -2.04 0.59 -3.17
N ASN A 309 -1.98 1.91 -2.98
CA ASN A 309 -2.00 2.89 -4.07
C ASN A 309 -0.65 2.92 -4.81
N PRO A 310 -0.64 2.77 -6.15
CA PRO A 310 0.62 2.79 -6.92
C PRO A 310 1.32 4.15 -7.00
N THR A 311 0.58 5.23 -6.75
CA THR A 311 1.02 6.63 -6.87
C THR A 311 1.08 7.28 -5.49
N ASP A 312 2.09 8.11 -5.28
CA ASP A 312 2.39 8.74 -3.98
C ASP A 312 1.47 9.93 -3.66
N THR A 313 0.76 10.47 -4.65
CA THR A 313 -0.12 11.64 -4.48
C THR A 313 -1.15 11.48 -3.37
N LYS A 314 -1.70 10.28 -3.19
CA LYS A 314 -2.78 10.01 -2.22
C LYS A 314 -2.28 9.53 -0.86
N THR A 315 -0.98 9.35 -0.69
CA THR A 315 -0.42 8.73 0.51
C THR A 315 0.07 9.75 1.53
N LEU A 316 0.30 11.01 1.12
CA LEU A 316 0.82 12.05 2.01
C LEU A 316 -0.10 12.37 3.19
N LEU A 317 -1.35 12.75 2.92
CA LEU A 317 -2.28 13.15 3.99
C LEU A 317 -2.56 12.00 4.97
N PRO A 318 -2.84 10.75 4.52
CA PRO A 318 -2.99 9.62 5.44
C PRO A 318 -1.73 9.32 6.27
N LEU A 319 -0.54 9.48 5.69
CA LEU A 319 0.72 9.30 6.43
C LEU A 319 0.86 10.34 7.54
N LEU A 320 0.54 11.61 7.25
CA LEU A 320 0.63 12.70 8.23
C LEU A 320 -0.45 12.61 9.31
N GLU A 321 -1.65 12.10 8.99
CA GLU A 321 -2.73 11.88 9.96
C GLU A 321 -2.39 10.84 11.02
N THR A 322 -1.51 9.90 10.71
CA THR A 322 -1.07 8.85 11.64
C THR A 322 0.25 9.17 12.33
N TYR A 323 0.86 10.32 12.04
CA TYR A 323 2.11 10.75 12.65
C TYR A 323 1.85 11.26 14.09
N PRO A 324 2.58 10.75 15.11
CA PRO A 324 2.26 11.02 16.51
C PRO A 324 2.70 12.40 17.04
N HIS A 325 3.36 13.22 16.23
CA HIS A 325 3.93 14.51 16.65
C HIS A 325 3.46 15.65 15.75
N ASP A 326 3.54 16.88 16.23
CA ASP A 326 3.20 18.05 15.41
C ASP A 326 4.24 18.27 14.30
N VAL A 327 3.75 18.44 13.07
CA VAL A 327 4.61 18.63 11.88
C VAL A 327 4.74 20.10 11.57
N LYS A 328 5.96 20.64 11.60
CA LYS A 328 6.21 22.04 11.20
C LYS A 328 6.54 22.18 9.72
N THR A 329 7.37 21.28 9.18
CA THR A 329 7.84 21.34 7.80
C THR A 329 7.78 19.97 7.11
N VAL A 330 7.22 19.92 5.90
CA VAL A 330 7.17 18.74 5.04
C VAL A 330 7.95 18.98 3.75
N VAL A 331 8.81 18.04 3.38
CA VAL A 331 9.61 18.11 2.15
C VAL A 331 9.43 16.83 1.36
N ALA A 332 8.90 16.93 0.14
CA ALA A 332 8.53 15.74 -0.64
C ALA A 332 8.79 15.92 -2.15
N ASP A 333 8.80 14.80 -2.87
CA ASP A 333 9.08 14.79 -4.31
C ASP A 333 7.89 15.25 -5.18
N ALA A 334 8.06 15.19 -6.50
CA ALA A 334 7.03 15.63 -7.44
C ALA A 334 5.76 14.76 -7.46
N GLY A 335 5.83 13.53 -6.93
CA GLY A 335 4.70 12.61 -6.84
C GLY A 335 3.63 13.10 -5.86
N TYR A 336 4.01 13.95 -4.91
CA TYR A 336 3.11 14.48 -3.87
C TYR A 336 2.51 15.85 -4.20
N GLY A 337 3.01 16.55 -5.22
CA GLY A 337 2.61 17.93 -5.54
C GLY A 337 1.25 18.06 -6.23
N SER A 338 0.16 17.71 -5.56
CA SER A 338 -1.22 17.94 -6.01
C SER A 338 -1.84 19.18 -5.36
N GLU A 339 -2.86 19.73 -6.01
CA GLU A 339 -3.65 20.83 -5.46
C GLU A 339 -4.24 20.50 -4.09
N GLU A 340 -4.81 19.30 -3.93
CA GLU A 340 -5.40 18.83 -2.68
C GLU A 340 -4.37 18.77 -1.55
N ASN A 341 -3.19 18.20 -1.81
CA ASN A 341 -2.15 18.09 -0.78
C ASN A 341 -1.62 19.46 -0.35
N LEU A 342 -1.30 20.33 -1.31
CA LEU A 342 -0.78 21.66 -1.02
C LEU A 342 -1.81 22.50 -0.26
N LEU A 343 -3.07 22.48 -0.68
CA LEU A 343 -4.14 23.21 -0.01
C LEU A 343 -4.35 22.72 1.43
N ARG A 344 -4.40 21.40 1.64
CA ARG A 344 -4.59 20.82 2.98
C ARG A 344 -3.40 21.07 3.92
N LEU A 345 -2.18 21.18 3.39
CA LEU A 345 -1.02 21.56 4.20
C LEU A 345 -1.05 23.04 4.58
N ASP A 346 -1.47 23.91 3.67
CA ASP A 346 -1.70 25.34 3.95
C ASP A 346 -2.80 25.54 5.01
N GLU A 347 -3.91 24.79 4.93
CA GLU A 347 -4.99 24.81 5.93
C GLU A 347 -4.52 24.35 7.33
N LYS A 348 -3.53 23.44 7.38
CA LYS A 348 -2.92 22.96 8.64
C LYS A 348 -1.74 23.83 9.10
N GLU A 349 -1.45 24.94 8.42
CA GLU A 349 -0.32 25.83 8.69
C GLU A 349 1.05 25.13 8.68
N VAL A 350 1.16 24.01 7.95
CA VAL A 350 2.40 23.25 7.82
C VAL A 350 3.23 23.83 6.68
N LYS A 351 4.48 24.24 6.95
CA LYS A 351 5.39 24.69 5.89
C LYS A 351 5.69 23.52 4.97
N HIS A 352 5.70 23.75 3.67
CA HIS A 352 5.96 22.66 2.73
C HIS A 352 6.88 23.07 1.58
N LEU A 353 7.67 22.09 1.13
CA LEU A 353 8.59 22.17 0.00
C LEU A 353 8.40 20.92 -0.86
N ILE A 354 7.40 20.97 -1.72
CA ILE A 354 6.96 19.84 -2.53
C ILE A 354 7.04 20.22 -4.01
N LYS A 355 7.83 19.46 -4.78
CA LYS A 355 7.85 19.66 -6.22
C LYS A 355 6.49 19.31 -6.82
N TYR A 356 6.17 19.91 -7.96
CA TYR A 356 5.07 19.47 -8.83
C TYR A 356 5.63 18.93 -10.15
N ALA A 357 4.84 18.16 -10.88
CA ALA A 357 5.31 17.37 -12.03
C ALA A 357 6.10 18.16 -13.10
N MET A 358 5.74 19.42 -13.35
CA MET A 358 6.39 20.28 -14.35
C MET A 358 7.53 21.14 -13.81
N PHE A 359 7.79 21.15 -12.49
CA PHE A 359 8.75 22.05 -11.85
C PHE A 359 10.13 22.03 -12.50
N ASP A 360 10.74 20.85 -12.67
CA ASP A 360 12.08 20.73 -13.26
C ASP A 360 12.09 21.09 -14.76
N LYS A 361 10.97 20.88 -15.46
CA LYS A 361 10.84 21.22 -16.89
C LYS A 361 10.72 22.73 -17.08
N GLU A 362 9.94 23.39 -16.23
CA GLU A 362 9.71 24.83 -16.22
C GLU A 362 11.00 25.64 -15.98
N GLN A 363 11.98 25.05 -15.30
CA GLN A 363 13.28 25.70 -15.09
C GLN A 363 14.20 25.71 -16.31
N LYS A 364 13.98 24.82 -17.30
CA LYS A 364 14.85 24.72 -18.48
C LYS A 364 14.67 25.94 -19.39
N ARG A 365 15.79 26.50 -19.89
CA ARG A 365 15.79 27.69 -20.78
C ARG A 365 14.83 27.57 -21.95
N GLY A 366 14.83 26.41 -22.63
CA GLY A 366 13.94 26.18 -23.77
C GLY A 366 12.45 26.17 -23.43
N TYR A 367 12.07 25.78 -22.19
CA TYR A 367 10.68 25.87 -21.76
C TYR A 367 10.31 27.31 -21.41
N LYS A 368 11.17 28.03 -20.67
CA LYS A 368 10.95 29.43 -20.30
C LYS A 368 10.71 30.32 -21.53
N GLN A 369 11.41 30.06 -22.63
CA GLN A 369 11.29 30.81 -23.88
C GLN A 369 10.21 30.27 -24.83
N SER A 370 9.53 29.17 -24.48
CA SER A 370 8.55 28.56 -25.36
C SER A 370 7.24 29.34 -25.37
N ALA A 371 6.67 29.56 -26.56
CA ALA A 371 5.32 30.11 -26.70
C ALA A 371 4.22 29.21 -26.08
N ARG A 372 4.52 27.93 -25.79
CA ARG A 372 3.62 27.02 -25.06
C ARG A 372 3.56 27.28 -23.56
N ASN A 373 4.48 28.07 -23.01
CA ASN A 373 4.47 28.41 -21.59
C ASN A 373 3.46 29.52 -21.36
N LEU A 374 2.44 29.24 -20.55
CA LEU A 374 1.38 30.16 -20.19
C LEU A 374 1.88 31.48 -19.59
N VAL A 375 3.01 31.45 -18.87
CA VAL A 375 3.61 32.67 -18.29
C VAL A 375 4.00 33.70 -19.36
N ASN A 376 4.19 33.26 -20.60
CA ASN A 376 4.51 34.13 -21.73
C ASN A 376 3.25 34.68 -22.43
N TRP A 377 2.05 34.31 -21.98
CA TRP A 377 0.79 34.76 -22.56
C TRP A 377 0.33 36.02 -21.82
N HIS A 378 -0.32 36.93 -22.54
CA HIS A 378 -0.89 38.12 -21.93
C HIS A 378 -2.32 37.81 -21.48
N TYR A 379 -2.62 38.05 -20.20
CA TYR A 379 -3.98 37.95 -19.67
C TYR A 379 -4.61 39.34 -19.62
N ASP A 380 -5.83 39.47 -20.15
CA ASP A 380 -6.64 40.67 -20.07
C ASP A 380 -7.77 40.48 -19.06
N ASP A 381 -7.68 41.17 -17.93
CA ASP A 381 -8.65 41.13 -16.83
C ASP A 381 -10.05 41.62 -17.24
N LYS A 382 -10.17 42.50 -18.25
CA LYS A 382 -11.46 43.10 -18.64
C LYS A 382 -12.32 42.14 -19.44
N GLU A 383 -11.68 41.40 -20.34
CA GLU A 383 -12.34 40.48 -21.27
C GLU A 383 -12.28 39.02 -20.79
N ASP A 384 -11.66 38.75 -19.63
CA ASP A 384 -11.30 37.42 -19.11
C ASP A 384 -10.76 36.53 -20.24
N SER A 385 -9.65 36.97 -20.83
CA SER A 385 -9.08 36.34 -22.02
C SER A 385 -7.56 36.25 -21.97
N TYR A 386 -7.02 35.21 -22.62
CA TYR A 386 -5.59 34.99 -22.75
C TYR A 386 -5.15 35.13 -24.21
N THR A 387 -4.09 35.90 -24.45
CA THR A 387 -3.51 36.11 -25.78
C THR A 387 -2.18 35.35 -25.88
N HIS A 388 -2.13 34.38 -26.80
CA HIS A 388 -0.91 33.64 -27.14
C HIS A 388 0.13 34.58 -27.77
N PRO A 389 1.45 34.34 -27.60
CA PRO A 389 2.50 35.10 -28.30
C PRO A 389 2.40 35.17 -29.83
N ASP A 390 1.60 34.31 -30.44
CA ASP A 390 1.40 34.24 -31.90
C ASP A 390 0.12 34.98 -32.32
N GLY A 391 -0.54 35.70 -31.39
CA GLY A 391 -1.73 36.52 -31.64
C GLY A 391 -3.09 35.82 -31.46
N TRP A 392 -3.11 34.53 -31.10
CA TRP A 392 -4.36 33.80 -30.86
C TRP A 392 -5.01 34.19 -29.52
N CYS A 393 -6.25 34.67 -29.55
CA CYS A 393 -7.03 35.00 -28.36
C CYS A 393 -7.88 33.82 -27.89
N TYR A 394 -7.87 33.56 -26.58
CA TYR A 394 -8.64 32.53 -25.90
C TYR A 394 -9.58 33.20 -24.91
N ARG A 395 -10.88 33.17 -25.18
CA ARG A 395 -11.90 33.81 -24.33
C ARG A 395 -12.48 32.82 -23.33
N PHE A 396 -12.78 33.31 -22.13
CA PHE A 396 -13.48 32.53 -21.13
C PHE A 396 -14.81 32.01 -21.69
N HIS A 397 -15.11 30.73 -21.45
CA HIS A 397 -16.36 30.12 -21.89
C HIS A 397 -17.19 29.61 -20.71
N HIS A 398 -16.62 28.80 -19.83
CA HIS A 398 -17.34 28.26 -18.66
C HIS A 398 -16.38 27.73 -17.60
N ILE A 399 -16.92 27.54 -16.39
CA ILE A 399 -16.25 26.83 -15.31
C ILE A 399 -16.64 25.35 -15.37
N LYS A 400 -15.63 24.48 -15.33
CA LYS A 400 -15.79 23.04 -15.23
C LYS A 400 -15.42 22.59 -13.82
N HIS A 401 -16.39 21.97 -13.14
CA HIS A 401 -16.14 21.31 -11.87
C HIS A 401 -15.75 19.85 -12.12
N GLN A 402 -14.63 19.43 -11.55
CA GLN A 402 -14.15 18.05 -11.63
C GLN A 402 -13.87 17.52 -10.23
N LYS A 403 -14.29 16.27 -9.96
CA LYS A 403 -13.91 15.56 -8.75
C LYS A 403 -12.67 14.71 -9.02
N THR A 404 -11.67 14.81 -8.15
CA THR A 404 -10.56 13.88 -8.12
C THR A 404 -11.04 12.50 -7.64
N GLN A 405 -10.18 11.49 -7.71
CA GLN A 405 -10.49 10.17 -7.18
C GLN A 405 -10.63 10.11 -5.65
N THR A 406 -10.21 11.16 -4.93
CA THR A 406 -10.41 11.32 -3.47
C THR A 406 -11.72 12.05 -3.16
N GLY A 407 -12.46 12.49 -4.19
CA GLY A 407 -13.69 13.28 -4.03
C GLY A 407 -13.44 14.79 -3.94
N PHE A 408 -12.18 15.22 -3.91
CA PHE A 408 -11.80 16.64 -3.88
C PHE A 408 -12.29 17.38 -5.13
N GLN A 409 -12.94 18.53 -4.91
CA GLN A 409 -13.50 19.34 -5.98
C GLN A 409 -12.46 20.32 -6.50
N GLN A 410 -12.23 20.24 -7.80
CA GLN A 410 -11.38 21.16 -8.55
C GLN A 410 -12.26 22.04 -9.43
N GLU A 411 -11.91 23.32 -9.46
CA GLU A 411 -12.52 24.30 -10.34
C GLU A 411 -11.54 24.62 -11.47
N ILE A 412 -12.00 24.42 -12.71
CA ILE A 412 -11.18 24.63 -13.90
C ILE A 412 -11.92 25.61 -14.82
N LYS A 413 -11.37 26.81 -14.98
CA LYS A 413 -11.84 27.76 -16.01
C LYS A 413 -11.40 27.28 -17.39
N VAL A 414 -12.35 27.20 -18.31
CA VAL A 414 -12.12 26.73 -19.68
C VAL A 414 -12.22 27.91 -20.63
N TYR A 415 -11.17 28.09 -21.42
CA TYR A 415 -11.05 29.13 -22.44
C TYR A 415 -10.96 28.48 -23.82
N TYR A 416 -11.68 29.00 -24.82
CA TYR A 416 -11.59 28.51 -26.20
C TYR A 416 -10.98 29.57 -27.11
N ALA A 417 -10.22 29.11 -28.10
CA ALA A 417 -9.69 30.00 -29.13
C ALA A 417 -10.84 30.54 -30.00
N ASP A 418 -10.76 31.82 -30.39
CA ASP A 418 -11.73 32.43 -31.32
C ASP A 418 -11.76 31.71 -32.69
N GLN A 419 -10.65 31.06 -33.07
CA GLN A 419 -10.50 30.28 -34.31
C GLN A 419 -9.91 28.88 -34.01
N PRO A 420 -10.74 27.93 -33.55
CA PRO A 420 -10.28 26.64 -33.01
C PRO A 420 -9.68 25.68 -34.04
N GLU A 421 -9.91 25.87 -35.34
CA GLU A 421 -9.38 25.02 -36.41
C GLU A 421 -7.92 25.36 -36.77
N SER A 422 -7.53 26.62 -36.59
CA SER A 422 -6.20 27.14 -36.96
C SER A 422 -5.29 27.36 -35.75
N ALA A 423 -5.86 27.39 -34.53
CA ALA A 423 -5.11 27.59 -33.30
C ALA A 423 -4.25 26.36 -32.94
N PRO A 424 -3.07 26.56 -32.33
CA PRO A 424 -2.18 25.47 -31.92
C PRO A 424 -2.78 24.55 -30.84
N GLN A 425 -3.76 25.04 -30.08
CA GLN A 425 -4.57 24.25 -29.15
C GLN A 425 -6.01 24.75 -29.18
N LYS A 426 -6.97 23.83 -29.12
CA LYS A 426 -8.40 24.18 -29.22
C LYS A 426 -8.91 24.94 -28.00
N GLY A 427 -8.40 24.63 -26.81
CA GLY A 427 -8.78 25.29 -25.58
C GLY A 427 -7.68 25.24 -24.52
N LEU A 428 -7.79 26.15 -23.58
CA LEU A 428 -6.90 26.33 -22.43
C LEU A 428 -7.70 26.01 -21.15
N TYR A 429 -7.10 25.22 -20.26
CA TYR A 429 -7.71 24.78 -19.00
C TYR A 429 -6.91 25.36 -17.85
N MET A 430 -7.54 26.23 -17.06
CA MET A 430 -6.90 26.94 -15.98
C MET A 430 -7.47 26.54 -14.64
N ASN A 431 -6.60 26.05 -13.75
CA ASN A 431 -6.92 25.91 -12.34
C ASN A 431 -6.15 26.99 -11.57
N GLU A 432 -6.80 28.13 -11.34
CA GLU A 432 -6.17 29.31 -10.75
C GLU A 432 -5.63 29.03 -9.34
N ARG A 433 -6.40 28.33 -8.50
CA ARG A 433 -5.99 27.94 -7.15
C ARG A 433 -4.69 27.13 -7.19
N TYR A 434 -4.62 26.11 -8.05
CA TYR A 434 -3.42 25.30 -8.17
C TYR A 434 -2.23 26.07 -8.76
N GLN A 435 -2.44 27.01 -9.68
CA GLN A 435 -1.35 27.87 -10.18
C GLN A 435 -0.79 28.79 -9.10
N HIS A 436 -1.65 29.35 -8.25
CA HIS A 436 -1.21 30.14 -7.10
C HIS A 436 -0.35 29.30 -6.14
N LEU A 437 -0.83 28.11 -5.78
CA LEU A 437 -0.09 27.16 -4.94
C LEU A 437 1.27 26.77 -5.55
N LYS A 438 1.33 26.48 -6.85
CA LYS A 438 2.61 26.20 -7.55
C LYS A 438 3.57 27.37 -7.52
N THR A 439 3.06 28.60 -7.68
CA THR A 439 3.89 29.79 -7.68
C THR A 439 4.55 29.98 -6.31
N LYS A 440 3.76 29.81 -5.23
CA LYS A 440 4.25 29.80 -3.85
C LYS A 440 5.31 28.71 -3.63
N GLU A 441 5.03 27.46 -4.05
CA GLU A 441 6.01 26.36 -3.98
C GLU A 441 7.29 26.65 -4.76
N CYS A 442 7.16 27.20 -5.96
CA CYS A 442 8.29 27.50 -6.82
C CYS A 442 9.20 28.55 -6.18
N GLN A 443 8.63 29.62 -5.62
CA GLN A 443 9.39 30.64 -4.89
C GLN A 443 10.10 30.04 -3.67
N ALA A 444 9.39 29.22 -2.88
CA ALA A 444 9.97 28.57 -1.70
C ALA A 444 11.11 27.61 -2.07
N LEU A 445 10.91 26.74 -3.06
CA LEU A 445 11.91 25.77 -3.55
C LEU A 445 13.13 26.44 -4.20
N LEU A 446 12.95 27.61 -4.83
CA LEU A 446 14.04 28.34 -5.48
C LEU A 446 14.81 29.26 -4.53
N SER A 447 14.29 29.53 -3.33
CA SER A 447 15.00 30.30 -2.30
C SER A 447 16.31 29.60 -1.87
N PRO A 448 17.33 30.34 -1.39
CA PRO A 448 18.59 29.73 -0.93
C PRO A 448 18.38 28.64 0.13
N GLN A 449 17.53 28.92 1.13
CA GLN A 449 17.19 27.99 2.20
C GLN A 449 16.40 26.78 1.68
N GLY A 450 15.39 26.99 0.84
CA GLY A 450 14.58 25.92 0.26
C GLY A 450 15.40 24.97 -0.60
N ARG A 451 16.35 25.48 -1.39
CA ARG A 451 17.27 24.63 -2.17
C ARG A 451 18.15 23.75 -1.29
N GLN A 452 18.66 24.30 -0.18
CA GLN A 452 19.50 23.55 0.75
C GLN A 452 18.70 22.42 1.43
N ILE A 453 17.51 22.73 1.96
CA ILE A 453 16.63 21.75 2.59
C ILE A 453 16.21 20.67 1.57
N PHE A 454 15.83 21.07 0.35
CA PHE A 454 15.42 20.11 -0.67
C PHE A 454 16.58 19.22 -1.16
N ALA A 455 17.81 19.75 -1.18
CA ALA A 455 19.01 18.95 -1.47
C ALA A 455 19.25 17.90 -0.36
N GLN A 456 19.04 18.27 0.90
CA GLN A 456 19.16 17.36 2.05
C GLN A 456 18.21 16.16 1.92
N ARG A 457 16.97 16.35 1.43
CA ARG A 457 15.98 15.27 1.22
C ARG A 457 16.57 14.05 0.50
N LYS A 458 17.39 14.25 -0.53
CA LYS A 458 18.00 13.16 -1.30
C LYS A 458 18.98 12.35 -0.44
N ILE A 459 19.77 13.04 0.36
CA ILE A 459 20.75 12.44 1.28
C ILE A 459 20.04 11.78 2.47
N ASP A 460 18.87 12.29 2.84
CA ASP A 460 18.09 11.78 3.96
C ASP A 460 17.42 10.45 3.63
N VAL A 461 16.62 10.42 2.56
CA VAL A 461 15.71 9.30 2.28
C VAL A 461 16.35 8.19 1.46
N GLU A 462 17.14 8.52 0.42
CA GLU A 462 17.69 7.50 -0.50
C GLU A 462 18.59 6.48 0.21
N PRO A 463 19.46 6.86 1.17
CA PRO A 463 20.29 5.90 1.91
C PRO A 463 19.48 4.93 2.75
N VAL A 464 18.34 5.34 3.30
CA VAL A 464 17.46 4.44 4.07
C VAL A 464 16.91 3.34 3.16
N PHE A 465 16.40 3.70 1.99
CA PHE A 465 15.93 2.70 1.02
C PHE A 465 17.07 1.82 0.49
N GLY A 466 18.25 2.41 0.26
CA GLY A 466 19.47 1.69 -0.11
C GLY A 466 19.85 0.63 0.93
N GLN A 467 19.89 1.02 2.20
CA GLN A 467 20.22 0.14 3.32
C GLN A 467 19.22 -1.03 3.43
N ILE A 468 17.93 -0.74 3.34
CA ILE A 468 16.88 -1.78 3.43
C ILE A 468 16.94 -2.76 2.26
N LYS A 469 17.05 -2.25 1.02
CA LYS A 469 16.95 -3.08 -0.20
C LYS A 469 18.25 -3.76 -0.58
N ALA A 470 19.37 -3.05 -0.50
CA ALA A 470 20.68 -3.54 -0.96
C ALA A 470 21.47 -4.20 0.17
N CYS A 471 21.52 -3.59 1.37
CA CYS A 471 22.34 -4.11 2.47
C CYS A 471 21.60 -5.18 3.27
N LEU A 472 20.38 -4.90 3.74
CA LEU A 472 19.57 -5.87 4.48
C LEU A 472 18.89 -6.89 3.54
N GLY A 473 18.83 -6.61 2.23
CA GLY A 473 18.27 -7.53 1.24
C GLY A 473 16.74 -7.65 1.26
N TYR A 474 16.03 -6.73 1.91
CA TYR A 474 14.58 -6.75 2.02
C TYR A 474 13.93 -6.18 0.74
N LYS A 475 13.81 -7.03 -0.29
CA LYS A 475 13.25 -6.67 -1.61
C LYS A 475 11.81 -7.15 -1.81
N ARG A 476 11.38 -8.12 -1.01
CA ARG A 476 10.06 -8.76 -1.08
C ARG A 476 9.53 -9.00 0.33
N CYS A 477 8.25 -8.71 0.55
CA CYS A 477 7.57 -8.97 1.82
C CYS A 477 7.59 -10.47 2.13
N ASN A 478 7.70 -10.82 3.41
CA ASN A 478 7.59 -12.22 3.85
C ASN A 478 6.17 -12.59 4.26
N LEU A 479 5.40 -11.60 4.70
CA LEU A 479 4.02 -11.74 5.14
C LEU A 479 3.02 -11.31 4.07
N ARG A 480 1.73 -11.63 4.27
CA ARG A 480 0.61 -11.32 3.37
C ARG A 480 -0.47 -10.54 4.11
N GLY A 481 -1.18 -9.68 3.40
CA GLY A 481 -2.16 -8.77 3.97
C GLY A 481 -1.51 -7.49 4.52
N LYS A 482 -2.21 -6.36 4.36
CA LYS A 482 -1.72 -5.01 4.66
C LYS A 482 -1.20 -4.90 6.09
N ARG A 483 -1.99 -5.39 7.06
CA ARG A 483 -1.64 -5.37 8.50
C ARG A 483 -0.30 -6.06 8.77
N GLN A 484 -0.14 -7.30 8.30
CA GLN A 484 1.06 -8.07 8.56
C GLN A 484 2.29 -7.48 7.84
N VAL A 485 2.09 -6.96 6.62
CA VAL A 485 3.16 -6.27 5.88
C VAL A 485 3.57 -4.99 6.61
N ARG A 486 2.63 -4.21 7.15
CA ARG A 486 2.93 -3.02 7.97
C ARG A 486 3.78 -3.38 9.19
N ILE A 487 3.49 -4.49 9.86
CA ILE A 487 4.29 -5.00 10.98
C ILE A 487 5.70 -5.41 10.52
N ASP A 488 5.83 -6.22 9.46
CA ASP A 488 7.14 -6.66 8.93
C ASP A 488 8.01 -5.45 8.55
N MET A 489 7.43 -4.44 7.87
CA MET A 489 8.14 -3.21 7.50
C MET A 489 8.58 -2.41 8.71
N GLY A 490 7.73 -2.28 9.73
CA GLY A 490 8.07 -1.59 10.97
C GLY A 490 9.27 -2.18 11.67
N LEU A 491 9.33 -3.50 11.77
CA LEU A 491 10.48 -4.20 12.33
C LEU A 491 11.76 -3.95 11.52
N VAL A 492 11.68 -3.96 10.19
CA VAL A 492 12.83 -3.70 9.31
C VAL A 492 13.33 -2.26 9.48
N LEU A 493 12.41 -1.30 9.50
CA LEU A 493 12.72 0.13 9.64
C LEU A 493 13.28 0.44 11.04
N MET A 494 12.70 -0.15 12.08
CA MET A 494 13.20 -0.03 13.46
C MET A 494 14.60 -0.66 13.60
N ALA A 495 14.82 -1.85 13.06
CA ALA A 495 16.16 -2.47 13.06
C ALA A 495 17.19 -1.61 12.30
N ASN A 496 16.79 -0.97 11.19
CA ASN A 496 17.62 -0.01 10.46
C ASN A 496 17.96 1.22 11.32
N ASN A 497 16.98 1.77 12.04
CA ASN A 497 17.22 2.89 12.95
C ASN A 497 18.19 2.51 14.06
N LEU A 498 18.04 1.32 14.68
CA LEU A 498 18.92 0.85 15.75
C LEU A 498 20.37 0.63 15.27
N LEU A 499 20.55 0.11 14.05
CA LEU A 499 21.88 0.01 13.42
C LEU A 499 22.55 1.37 13.32
N LYS A 500 21.79 2.38 12.91
CA LYS A 500 22.29 3.74 12.76
C LYS A 500 22.55 4.40 14.11
N TYR A 501 21.61 4.25 15.03
CA TYR A 501 21.70 4.76 16.39
C TYR A 501 22.97 4.24 17.07
N ASN A 502 23.21 2.93 17.02
CA ASN A 502 24.44 2.31 17.54
C ASN A 502 25.70 2.95 16.96
N LYS A 503 25.77 3.14 15.63
CA LYS A 503 26.94 3.77 14.99
C LYS A 503 27.17 5.22 15.45
N ARG A 504 26.10 5.98 15.73
CA ARG A 504 26.20 7.36 16.20
C ARG A 504 26.62 7.45 17.65
N THR A 505 26.10 6.56 18.50
CA THR A 505 26.44 6.51 19.93
C THR A 505 27.85 5.99 20.20
N THR A 506 28.43 5.16 19.31
CA THR A 506 29.82 4.70 19.44
C THR A 506 30.85 5.73 18.94
N GLN A 507 30.42 6.66 18.08
CA GLN A 507 31.30 7.68 17.49
C GLN A 507 31.42 8.96 18.33
N ASN A 508 30.46 9.17 19.24
CA ASN A 508 30.49 10.21 20.26
C ASN A 508 31.06 9.64 21.56
#